data_AF-J9DYD0-F1
#
_entry.id   AF-J9DYD0-F1
#
_cell.length_a   1.000
_cell.length_b   1.000
_cell.length_c   1.000
_cell.angle_alpha   90.00
_cell.angle_beta   90.00
_cell.angle_gamma   90.00
#
_symmetry.space_group_name_H-M   'P 1'
#
loop_
_entity.id
_entity.type
_entity.pdbx_description
1 polymer ?
#
loop_
_entity_poly.entity_id
_entity_poly.type
_entity_poly.pdbx_seq_one_letter_code
_entity_poly.pdbx_strand_id
1 'polypeptide(L)'
;MRQSLKKLYEWCQSLATHARAKWALAGVSFIESSFFPIPPDVMLAPMVLADKSRAWFYAFICTLASVLGAILGYIIGRYLFELIGSPILDAYGAQAAFDKFTSFYADWGFWIVIVSAISFVPFKVATIASGVVAMEPISFLVACIIGRTIRFYGVTAALMINIRLWLFNPLRRGIMISLGSLGILAAVFGFEHLMGLAPCPLCLNQRIAFYVALPLGLIAALTGTKKPTLSSASFMLLTLIFLANAAYGGYHAGIEWGYWPGPSSCVGGRMEITNIEELIKSLENDAPPSCSEAPWRLFGLSLAGYNMLASLGLALLASLPILYKRHRKS
;
A
#
# COMPACT_ATOMS: atom_id res chain seq x y z
N MET A 1 -18.39 28.29 -3.38
CA MET A 1 -18.78 27.19 -2.47
C MET A 1 -20.22 27.46 -2.04
N ARG A 2 -21.19 26.57 -2.30
CA ARG A 2 -22.61 26.81 -2.00
C ARG A 2 -22.78 27.10 -0.50
N GLN A 3 -23.62 28.08 -0.15
CA GLN A 3 -23.78 28.62 1.21
C GLN A 3 -24.17 27.55 2.26
N SER A 4 -24.88 26.50 1.84
CA SER A 4 -25.20 25.31 2.64
C SER A 4 -23.97 24.46 3.00
N LEU A 5 -23.02 24.27 2.07
CA LEU A 5 -21.75 23.57 2.35
C LEU A 5 -20.88 24.35 3.33
N LYS A 6 -20.93 25.69 3.27
CA LYS A 6 -20.19 26.55 4.20
C LYS A 6 -20.74 26.43 5.63
N LYS A 7 -22.06 26.45 5.81
CA LYS A 7 -22.70 26.24 7.12
C LYS A 7 -22.44 24.86 7.70
N LEU A 8 -22.50 23.81 6.87
CA LEU A 8 -22.17 22.45 7.29
C LEU A 8 -20.70 22.34 7.71
N TYR A 9 -19.79 22.95 6.94
CA TYR A 9 -18.37 23.01 7.27
C TYR A 9 -18.12 23.75 8.60
N GLU A 10 -18.74 24.92 8.79
CA GLU A 10 -18.64 25.71 10.02
C GLU A 10 -19.21 24.96 11.23
N TRP A 11 -20.32 24.22 11.06
CA TRP A 11 -20.90 23.37 12.11
C TRP A 11 -19.97 22.20 12.47
N CYS A 12 -19.46 21.46 11.48
CA CYS A 12 -18.47 20.40 11.70
C CYS A 12 -17.19 20.94 12.36
N GLN A 13 -16.75 22.14 11.96
CA GLN A 13 -15.60 22.82 12.55
C GLN A 13 -15.87 23.24 14.00
N SER A 14 -17.09 23.66 14.33
CA SER A 14 -17.49 24.00 15.71
C SER A 14 -17.51 22.76 16.62
N LEU A 15 -17.95 21.61 16.11
CA LEU A 15 -17.89 20.33 16.82
C LEU A 15 -16.45 19.85 17.03
N ALA A 16 -15.59 20.01 16.01
CA ALA A 16 -14.20 19.60 16.05
C ALA A 16 -13.32 20.49 16.96
N THR A 17 -13.69 21.75 17.16
CA THR A 17 -12.97 22.71 18.01
C THR A 17 -13.50 22.78 19.44
N HIS A 18 -14.59 22.07 19.74
CA HIS A 18 -15.17 22.04 21.07
C HIS A 18 -14.16 21.49 22.10
N ALA A 19 -14.14 22.03 23.32
CA ALA A 19 -13.17 21.63 24.36
C ALA A 19 -13.18 20.12 24.67
N ARG A 20 -14.33 19.46 24.45
CA ARG A 20 -14.53 18.01 24.64
C ARG A 20 -14.17 17.14 23.44
N ALA A 21 -13.90 17.72 22.27
CA ALA A 21 -13.62 16.96 21.05
C ALA A 21 -12.42 16.02 21.20
N LYS A 22 -11.40 16.43 21.96
CA LYS A 22 -10.21 15.62 22.27
C LYS A 22 -10.55 14.37 23.08
N TRP A 23 -11.48 14.49 24.04
CA TRP A 23 -11.95 13.37 24.86
C TRP A 23 -12.84 12.42 24.07
N ALA A 24 -13.68 12.96 23.19
CA ALA A 24 -14.47 12.14 22.28
C ALA A 24 -13.58 11.37 21.29
N LEU A 25 -12.52 12.01 20.76
CA LEU A 25 -11.51 11.36 19.92
C LEU A 25 -10.82 10.20 20.66
N ALA A 26 -10.36 10.45 21.89
CA ALA A 26 -9.76 9.42 22.73
C ALA A 26 -10.74 8.26 22.99
N GLY A 27 -11.98 8.57 23.38
CA GLY A 27 -13.01 7.56 23.65
C GLY A 27 -13.33 6.69 22.44
N VAL A 28 -13.53 7.30 21.27
CA VAL A 28 -13.78 6.55 20.02
C VAL A 28 -12.59 5.69 19.64
N SER A 29 -11.36 6.22 19.74
CA SER A 29 -10.15 5.46 19.42
C SER A 29 -9.92 4.27 20.36
N PHE A 30 -10.23 4.43 21.65
CA PHE A 30 -10.18 3.36 22.65
C PHE A 30 -11.21 2.28 22.35
N ILE A 31 -12.46 2.70 22.14
CA ILE A 31 -13.60 1.80 21.90
C ILE A 31 -13.42 1.00 20.59
N GLU A 32 -12.90 1.64 19.53
CA GLU A 32 -12.61 0.99 18.24
C GLU A 32 -11.59 -0.13 18.37
N SER A 33 -10.55 0.12 19.15
CA SER A 33 -9.48 -0.85 19.39
C SER A 33 -9.90 -1.98 20.32
N SER A 34 -10.97 -1.77 21.10
CA SER A 34 -11.46 -2.74 22.09
C SER A 34 -12.54 -3.67 21.51
N PHE A 35 -13.68 -3.11 21.04
CA PHE A 35 -14.83 -3.95 20.64
C PHE A 35 -15.78 -3.32 19.59
N PHE A 36 -16.04 -2.01 19.59
CA PHE A 36 -17.10 -1.41 18.75
C PHE A 36 -16.59 -0.92 17.37
N PRO A 37 -17.36 -0.98 16.27
CA PRO A 37 -16.86 -0.60 14.93
C PRO A 37 -17.11 0.88 14.58
N ILE A 38 -16.39 1.82 15.20
CA ILE A 38 -16.36 3.22 14.75
C ILE A 38 -14.92 3.64 14.44
N PRO A 39 -14.54 3.89 13.18
CA PRO A 39 -13.17 4.28 12.85
C PRO A 39 -12.83 5.66 13.41
N PRO A 40 -11.78 5.80 14.24
CA PRO A 40 -11.35 7.09 14.81
C PRO A 40 -10.93 8.11 13.75
N ASP A 41 -10.57 7.65 12.54
CA ASP A 41 -10.22 8.47 11.39
C ASP A 41 -11.35 9.46 11.01
N VAL A 42 -12.61 9.09 11.22
CA VAL A 42 -13.79 9.93 10.96
C VAL A 42 -13.78 11.19 11.82
N MET A 43 -13.21 11.12 13.02
CA MET A 43 -13.05 12.27 13.92
C MET A 43 -11.69 12.94 13.77
N LEU A 44 -10.63 12.15 13.60
CA LEU A 44 -9.26 12.67 13.46
C LEU A 44 -9.13 13.59 12.25
N ALA A 45 -9.71 13.21 11.10
CA ALA A 45 -9.59 13.97 9.86
C ALA A 45 -10.14 15.41 9.93
N PRO A 46 -11.41 15.65 10.33
CA PRO A 46 -11.93 17.00 10.45
C PRO A 46 -11.20 17.82 11.53
N MET A 47 -10.75 17.21 12.62
CA MET A 47 -9.98 17.91 13.67
C MET A 47 -8.61 18.39 13.18
N VAL A 48 -7.88 17.54 12.46
CA VAL A 48 -6.59 17.89 11.84
C VAL A 48 -6.75 18.98 10.78
N LEU A 49 -7.82 18.92 9.97
CA LEU A 49 -8.10 19.93 8.95
C LEU A 49 -8.56 21.26 9.55
N ALA A 50 -9.25 21.24 10.69
CA ALA A 50 -9.70 22.44 11.41
C ALA A 50 -8.55 23.16 12.12
N ASP A 51 -7.62 22.41 12.74
CA ASP A 51 -6.46 22.97 13.44
C ASP A 51 -5.19 22.15 13.17
N LYS A 52 -4.47 22.55 12.10
CA LYS A 52 -3.22 21.92 11.70
C LYS A 52 -2.08 22.10 12.71
N SER A 53 -2.14 23.10 13.58
CA SER A 53 -1.09 23.36 14.57
C SER A 53 -1.02 22.27 15.65
N ARG A 54 -2.17 21.64 15.93
CA ARG A 54 -2.32 20.57 16.91
C ARG A 54 -2.47 19.17 16.30
N ALA A 55 -2.28 19.05 14.99
CA ALA A 55 -2.50 17.81 14.25
C ALA A 55 -1.74 16.61 14.86
N TRP A 56 -0.45 16.77 15.14
CA TRP A 56 0.39 15.72 15.75
C TRP A 56 -0.04 15.36 17.17
N PHE A 57 -0.60 16.32 17.90
CA PHE A 57 -1.14 16.07 19.24
C PHE A 57 -2.43 15.24 19.18
N TYR A 58 -3.28 15.44 18.17
CA TYR A 58 -4.45 14.57 17.96
C TYR A 58 -4.03 13.14 17.60
N ALA A 59 -3.01 12.98 16.75
CA ALA A 59 -2.44 11.67 16.44
C ALA A 59 -1.93 10.97 17.70
N PHE A 60 -1.21 11.68 18.57
CA PHE A 60 -0.73 11.15 19.84
C PHE A 60 -1.86 10.66 20.75
N ILE A 61 -2.95 11.45 20.89
CA ILE A 61 -4.12 11.05 21.67
C ILE A 61 -4.74 9.76 21.11
N CYS A 62 -4.91 9.67 19.79
CA CYS A 62 -5.42 8.45 19.15
C CYS A 62 -4.53 7.25 19.41
N THR A 63 -3.21 7.39 19.22
CA THR A 63 -2.26 6.30 19.47
C THR A 63 -2.34 5.81 20.90
N LEU A 64 -2.30 6.72 21.89
CA LEU A 64 -2.36 6.34 23.30
C LEU A 64 -3.68 5.66 23.65
N ALA A 65 -4.81 6.27 23.28
CA ALA A 65 -6.13 5.71 23.57
C ALA A 65 -6.36 4.38 22.86
N SER A 66 -5.88 4.25 21.62
CA SER A 66 -5.95 3.00 20.86
C SER A 66 -5.12 1.88 21.47
N VAL A 67 -3.90 2.16 21.94
CA VAL A 67 -3.06 1.16 22.62
C VAL A 67 -3.71 0.71 23.92
N LEU A 68 -4.26 1.63 24.71
CA LEU A 68 -5.03 1.29 25.91
C LEU A 68 -6.26 0.43 25.59
N GLY A 69 -6.96 0.73 24.49
CA GLY A 69 -8.07 -0.10 24.02
C GLY A 69 -7.62 -1.48 23.53
N ALA A 70 -6.44 -1.57 22.90
CA ALA A 70 -5.85 -2.84 22.47
C ALA A 70 -5.51 -3.75 23.66
N ILE A 71 -4.99 -3.17 24.75
CA ILE A 71 -4.74 -3.87 26.01
C ILE A 71 -6.06 -4.42 26.56
N LEU A 72 -7.13 -3.62 26.55
CA LEU A 72 -8.45 -4.10 26.95
C LEU A 72 -8.94 -5.23 26.02
N GLY A 73 -8.79 -5.11 24.70
CA GLY A 73 -9.13 -6.17 23.74
C GLY A 73 -8.37 -7.47 23.98
N TYR A 74 -7.07 -7.40 24.28
CA TYR A 74 -6.25 -8.55 24.66
C TYR A 74 -6.76 -9.20 25.94
N ILE A 75 -7.07 -8.41 26.97
CA ILE A 75 -7.62 -8.89 28.23
C ILE A 75 -8.98 -9.59 27.98
N ILE A 76 -9.86 -8.97 27.19
CA ILE A 76 -11.14 -9.57 26.81
C ILE A 76 -10.90 -10.91 26.12
N GLY A 77 -9.99 -10.98 25.14
CA GLY A 77 -9.67 -12.24 24.45
C GLY A 77 -9.18 -13.34 25.39
N ARG A 78 -8.28 -13.00 26.31
CA ARG A 78 -7.70 -13.95 27.27
C ARG A 78 -8.78 -14.53 28.21
N TYR A 79 -9.56 -13.67 28.86
CA TYR A 79 -10.57 -14.11 29.82
C TYR A 79 -11.78 -14.75 29.16
N LEU A 80 -12.26 -14.21 28.03
CA LEU A 80 -13.41 -14.77 27.32
C LEU A 80 -13.09 -16.15 26.75
N PHE A 81 -11.85 -16.38 26.32
CA PHE A 81 -11.42 -17.69 25.86
C PHE A 81 -11.43 -18.73 26.98
N GLU A 82 -10.94 -18.40 28.17
CA GLU A 82 -10.97 -19.31 29.33
C GLU A 82 -12.39 -19.59 29.83
N LEU A 83 -13.29 -18.59 29.78
CA LEU A 83 -14.67 -18.73 30.25
C LEU A 83 -15.60 -19.45 29.27
N ILE A 84 -15.44 -19.16 27.96
CA ILE A 84 -16.42 -19.54 26.93
C ILE A 84 -15.73 -20.23 25.74
N GLY A 85 -14.51 -19.84 25.40
CA GLY A 85 -13.79 -20.38 24.25
C GLY A 85 -13.40 -21.85 24.39
N SER A 86 -12.79 -22.24 25.51
CA SER A 86 -12.35 -23.64 25.71
C SER A 86 -13.51 -24.64 25.76
N PRO A 87 -14.64 -24.38 26.46
CA PRO A 87 -15.78 -25.30 26.42
C PRO A 87 -16.42 -25.44 25.03
N ILE A 88 -16.41 -24.36 24.23
CA ILE A 88 -16.93 -24.39 22.86
C ILE A 88 -15.99 -25.20 21.96
N LEU A 89 -14.67 -25.01 22.06
CA LEU A 89 -13.70 -25.76 21.26
C LEU A 89 -13.81 -27.26 21.51
N ASP A 90 -13.93 -27.65 22.79
CA ASP A 90 -14.10 -29.04 23.21
C ASP A 90 -15.43 -29.62 22.70
N ALA A 91 -16.53 -28.85 22.78
CA ALA A 91 -17.84 -29.28 22.31
C ALA A 91 -17.90 -29.50 20.78
N TYR A 92 -17.15 -28.71 20.00
CA TYR A 92 -17.09 -28.82 18.54
C TYR A 92 -15.94 -29.73 18.03
N GLY A 93 -15.08 -30.22 18.93
CA GLY A 93 -13.90 -31.02 18.56
C GLY A 93 -12.88 -30.26 17.69
N ALA A 94 -12.83 -28.92 17.82
CA ALA A 94 -12.05 -28.04 16.95
C ALA A 94 -10.58 -27.85 17.41
N GLN A 95 -10.07 -28.71 18.28
CA GLN A 95 -8.74 -28.57 18.90
C GLN A 95 -7.62 -28.51 17.86
N ALA A 96 -7.63 -29.40 16.86
CA ALA A 96 -6.60 -29.42 15.82
C ALA A 96 -6.56 -28.12 14.99
N ALA A 97 -7.72 -27.48 14.76
CA ALA A 97 -7.78 -26.20 14.06
C ALA A 97 -7.23 -25.06 14.95
N PHE A 98 -7.52 -25.11 16.25
CA PHE A 98 -6.99 -24.16 17.23
C PHE A 98 -5.48 -24.29 17.42
N ASP A 99 -4.94 -25.51 17.44
CA ASP A 99 -3.50 -25.76 17.55
C ASP A 99 -2.76 -25.21 16.33
N LYS A 100 -3.30 -25.40 15.12
CA LYS A 100 -2.76 -24.82 13.89
C LYS A 100 -2.82 -23.29 13.90
N PHE A 101 -3.89 -22.71 14.45
CA PHE A 101 -4.00 -21.26 14.59
C PHE A 101 -2.98 -20.71 15.59
N THR A 102 -2.79 -21.40 16.71
CA THR A 102 -1.83 -21.03 17.76
C THR A 102 -0.39 -21.12 17.26
N SER A 103 -0.04 -22.18 16.51
CA SER A 103 1.29 -22.30 15.91
C SER A 103 1.56 -21.21 14.87
N PHE A 104 0.57 -20.88 14.03
CA PHE A 104 0.69 -19.75 13.12
C PHE A 104 0.92 -18.41 13.85
N TYR A 105 0.25 -18.20 14.99
CA TYR A 105 0.47 -17.02 15.83
C TYR A 105 1.82 -17.04 16.56
N ALA A 106 2.37 -18.20 16.88
CA ALA A 106 3.71 -18.30 17.46
C ALA A 106 4.77 -17.76 16.48
N ASP A 107 4.64 -18.08 15.19
CA ASP A 107 5.59 -17.65 14.16
C ASP A 107 5.34 -16.21 13.67
N TRP A 108 4.08 -15.83 13.48
CA TRP A 108 3.70 -14.59 12.80
C TRP A 108 2.96 -13.57 13.68
N GLY A 109 2.67 -13.88 14.94
CA GLY A 109 1.80 -13.07 15.81
C GLY A 109 2.18 -11.59 15.86
N PHE A 110 3.48 -11.29 16.00
CA PHE A 110 4.00 -9.92 15.98
C PHE A 110 3.65 -9.17 14.68
N TRP A 111 3.88 -9.79 13.53
CA TRP A 111 3.60 -9.20 12.22
C TRP A 111 2.10 -9.10 11.93
N ILE A 112 1.30 -10.07 12.37
CA ILE A 112 -0.16 -10.04 12.24
C ILE A 112 -0.72 -8.82 12.97
N VAL A 113 -0.25 -8.53 14.18
CA VAL A 113 -0.69 -7.37 14.97
C VAL A 113 -0.30 -6.06 14.27
N ILE A 114 0.93 -5.95 13.74
CA ILE A 114 1.36 -4.74 13.00
C ILE A 114 0.53 -4.55 11.73
N VAL A 115 0.39 -5.60 10.92
CA VAL A 115 -0.33 -5.52 9.64
C VAL A 115 -1.79 -5.16 9.88
N SER A 116 -2.45 -5.79 10.86
CA SER A 116 -3.83 -5.46 11.22
C SER A 116 -3.99 -4.05 11.80
N ALA A 117 -3.00 -3.54 12.54
CA ALA A 117 -3.01 -2.19 13.09
C ALA A 117 -2.93 -1.09 12.01
N ILE A 118 -2.25 -1.38 10.90
CA ILE A 118 -2.03 -0.43 9.79
C ILE A 118 -3.09 -0.56 8.71
N SER A 119 -3.56 -1.78 8.44
CA SER A 119 -4.42 -2.11 7.29
C SER A 119 -5.88 -1.70 7.45
N PHE A 120 -6.70 -2.05 6.45
CA PHE A 120 -8.17 -1.98 6.51
C PHE A 120 -8.80 -3.15 7.29
N VAL A 121 -8.00 -4.15 7.65
CA VAL A 121 -8.45 -5.28 8.47
C VAL A 121 -8.84 -4.76 9.85
N PRO A 122 -9.96 -5.19 10.44
CA PRO A 122 -10.36 -4.74 11.77
C PRO A 122 -9.32 -5.11 12.83
N PHE A 123 -8.59 -4.10 13.33
CA PHE A 123 -7.50 -4.30 14.30
C PHE A 123 -7.93 -5.06 15.56
N LYS A 124 -9.15 -4.80 16.05
CA LYS A 124 -9.72 -5.50 17.21
C LYS A 124 -9.73 -7.02 17.09
N VAL A 125 -9.88 -7.57 15.88
CA VAL A 125 -9.84 -9.01 15.64
C VAL A 125 -8.47 -9.56 16.02
N ALA A 126 -7.40 -8.87 15.62
CA ALA A 126 -6.05 -9.24 16.01
C ALA A 126 -5.83 -9.07 17.52
N THR A 127 -6.34 -7.99 18.13
CA THR A 127 -6.16 -7.79 19.58
C THR A 127 -6.83 -8.87 20.43
N ILE A 128 -8.05 -9.27 20.07
CA ILE A 128 -8.79 -10.32 20.77
C ILE A 128 -8.13 -11.68 20.50
N ALA A 129 -7.76 -11.95 19.24
CA ALA A 129 -7.05 -13.16 18.87
C ALA A 129 -5.71 -13.33 19.60
N SER A 130 -4.92 -12.25 19.72
CA SER A 130 -3.68 -12.25 20.52
C SER A 130 -3.92 -12.60 21.98
N GLY A 131 -5.04 -12.15 22.57
CA GLY A 131 -5.46 -12.53 23.92
C GLY A 131 -5.86 -14.01 24.01
N VAL A 132 -6.64 -14.49 23.03
CA VAL A 132 -7.11 -15.89 22.92
C VAL A 132 -5.93 -16.86 22.92
N VAL A 133 -4.89 -16.58 22.13
CA VAL A 133 -3.69 -17.44 22.03
C VAL A 133 -2.64 -17.16 23.10
N ALA A 134 -2.93 -16.29 24.07
CA ALA A 134 -2.00 -15.90 25.14
C ALA A 134 -0.63 -15.41 24.62
N MET A 135 -0.64 -14.58 23.57
CA MET A 135 0.57 -14.00 23.01
C MET A 135 1.34 -13.21 24.07
N GLU A 136 2.68 -13.26 24.03
CA GLU A 136 3.56 -12.56 24.98
C GLU A 136 3.20 -11.05 25.05
N PRO A 137 2.82 -10.52 26.23
CA PRO A 137 2.24 -9.18 26.35
C PRO A 137 3.14 -8.04 25.86
N ILE A 138 4.46 -8.14 26.03
CA ILE A 138 5.40 -7.10 25.62
C ILE A 138 5.48 -7.03 24.10
N SER A 139 5.64 -8.17 23.43
CA SER A 139 5.63 -8.30 21.96
C SER A 139 4.33 -7.76 21.37
N PHE A 140 3.20 -8.12 21.97
CA PHE A 140 1.89 -7.59 21.59
C PHE A 140 1.82 -6.06 21.74
N LEU A 141 2.25 -5.52 22.89
CA LEU A 141 2.22 -4.08 23.17
C LEU A 141 3.11 -3.30 22.21
N VAL A 142 4.33 -3.78 21.96
CA VAL A 142 5.28 -3.17 21.02
C VAL A 142 4.70 -3.17 19.61
N ALA A 143 4.14 -4.28 19.15
CA ALA A 143 3.48 -4.37 17.84
C ALA A 143 2.31 -3.38 17.71
N CYS A 144 1.49 -3.25 18.76
CA CYS A 144 0.40 -2.27 18.81
C CYS A 144 0.91 -0.83 18.71
N ILE A 145 1.93 -0.47 19.49
CA ILE A 145 2.52 0.88 19.47
C ILE A 145 3.07 1.20 18.08
N ILE A 146 3.84 0.29 17.47
CA ILE A 146 4.41 0.46 16.13
C ILE A 146 3.29 0.68 15.11
N GLY A 147 2.34 -0.25 15.03
CA GLY A 147 1.27 -0.21 14.04
C GLY A 147 0.35 1.01 14.20
N ARG A 148 -0.04 1.35 15.43
CA ARG A 148 -0.91 2.52 15.71
C ARG A 148 -0.19 3.85 15.50
N THR A 149 1.11 3.91 15.77
CA THR A 149 1.92 5.08 15.43
C THR A 149 1.95 5.27 13.91
N ILE A 150 2.28 4.21 13.15
CA ILE A 150 2.31 4.26 11.69
C ILE A 150 0.97 4.71 11.12
N ARG A 151 -0.14 4.13 11.59
CA ARG A 151 -1.49 4.49 11.11
C ARG A 151 -1.84 5.96 11.40
N PHE A 152 -1.87 6.37 12.67
CA PHE A 152 -2.41 7.69 13.02
C PHE A 152 -1.50 8.83 12.59
N TYR A 153 -0.18 8.66 12.68
CA TYR A 153 0.75 9.65 12.16
C TYR A 153 0.76 9.65 10.64
N GLY A 154 0.64 8.50 9.98
CA GLY A 154 0.53 8.39 8.52
C GLY A 154 -0.70 9.12 7.98
N VAL A 155 -1.88 8.88 8.57
CA VAL A 155 -3.13 9.57 8.21
C VAL A 155 -3.02 11.07 8.48
N THR A 156 -2.49 11.47 9.64
CA THR A 156 -2.30 12.88 9.99
C THR A 156 -1.35 13.58 9.02
N ALA A 157 -0.21 12.95 8.71
CA ALA A 157 0.74 13.45 7.72
C ALA A 157 0.08 13.61 6.35
N ALA A 158 -0.66 12.60 5.89
CA ALA A 158 -1.38 12.64 4.61
C ALA A 158 -2.39 13.80 4.54
N LEU A 159 -3.09 14.10 5.64
CA LEU A 159 -4.03 15.22 5.72
C LEU A 159 -3.32 16.59 5.77
N MET A 160 -2.11 16.63 6.32
CA MET A 160 -1.28 17.85 6.34
C MET A 160 -0.63 18.12 4.97
N ILE A 161 -0.41 17.08 4.17
CA ILE A 161 0.12 17.21 2.81
C ILE A 161 -0.84 18.01 1.94
N ASN A 162 -0.37 19.15 1.45
CA ASN A 162 -1.09 19.91 0.44
C ASN A 162 -0.96 19.19 -0.91
N ILE A 163 -1.89 18.29 -1.20
CA ILE A 163 -1.88 17.44 -2.40
C ILE A 163 -1.76 18.26 -3.68
N ARG A 164 -2.37 19.46 -3.72
CA ARG A 164 -2.25 20.37 -4.86
C ARG A 164 -0.81 20.84 -5.08
N LEU A 165 -0.07 21.14 -4.02
CA LEU A 165 1.35 21.50 -4.17
C LEU A 165 2.18 20.33 -4.70
N TRP A 166 1.88 19.10 -4.27
CA TRP A 166 2.63 17.92 -4.71
C TRP A 166 2.33 17.53 -6.16
N LEU A 167 1.07 17.63 -6.59
CA LEU A 167 0.66 17.32 -7.96
C LEU A 167 1.11 18.39 -8.97
N PHE A 168 1.03 19.68 -8.60
CA PHE A 168 1.24 20.77 -9.57
C PHE A 168 2.64 21.41 -9.52
N ASN A 169 3.36 21.36 -8.39
CA ASN A 169 4.72 21.89 -8.33
C ASN A 169 5.70 20.92 -9.06
N PRO A 170 6.48 21.39 -10.06
CA PRO A 170 7.34 20.53 -10.86
C PRO A 170 8.40 19.80 -10.02
N LEU A 171 8.97 20.44 -9.00
CA LEU A 171 9.96 19.81 -8.12
C LEU A 171 9.36 18.59 -7.40
N ARG A 172 8.23 18.80 -6.71
CA ARG A 172 7.59 17.74 -5.92
C ARG A 172 7.04 16.62 -6.80
N ARG A 173 6.43 16.97 -7.93
CA ARG A 173 5.91 15.99 -8.89
C ARG A 173 7.02 15.12 -9.47
N GLY A 174 8.13 15.73 -9.90
CA GLY A 174 9.26 14.96 -10.44
C GLY A 174 9.86 14.02 -9.40
N ILE A 175 9.99 14.49 -8.14
CA ILE A 175 10.39 13.63 -7.01
C ILE A 175 9.41 12.46 -6.79
N MET A 176 8.09 12.71 -6.84
CA MET A 176 7.09 11.64 -6.71
C MET A 176 7.23 10.58 -7.81
N ILE A 177 7.47 10.99 -9.06
CA ILE A 177 7.65 10.06 -10.18
C ILE A 177 8.92 9.22 -9.97
N SER A 178 10.03 9.86 -9.59
CA SER A 178 11.29 9.17 -9.33
C SER A 178 11.19 8.20 -8.15
N LEU A 179 10.60 8.62 -7.03
CA LEU A 179 10.38 7.74 -5.87
C LEU A 179 9.38 6.63 -6.18
N GLY A 180 8.33 6.90 -6.95
CA GLY A 180 7.39 5.88 -7.41
C GLY A 180 8.06 4.83 -8.28
N SER A 181 8.91 5.26 -9.21
CA SER A 181 9.69 4.37 -10.08
C SER A 181 10.70 3.55 -9.27
N LEU A 182 11.37 4.16 -8.30
CA LEU A 182 12.25 3.46 -7.36
C LEU A 182 11.50 2.41 -6.54
N GLY A 183 10.32 2.75 -6.02
CA GLY A 183 9.48 1.83 -5.25
C GLY A 183 9.01 0.62 -6.07
N ILE A 184 8.65 0.83 -7.34
CA ILE A 184 8.28 -0.27 -8.25
C ILE A 184 9.49 -1.17 -8.52
N LEU A 185 10.66 -0.59 -8.82
CA LEU A 185 11.88 -1.38 -9.00
C LEU A 185 12.24 -2.17 -7.75
N ALA A 186 12.18 -1.55 -6.57
CA ALA A 186 12.42 -2.22 -5.30
C ALA A 186 11.42 -3.37 -5.05
N ALA A 187 10.14 -3.18 -5.36
CA ALA A 187 9.13 -4.24 -5.25
C ALA A 187 9.46 -5.41 -6.18
N VAL A 188 9.77 -5.14 -7.46
CA VAL A 188 10.10 -6.17 -8.44
C VAL A 188 11.38 -6.92 -8.08
N PHE A 189 12.43 -6.22 -7.62
CA PHE A 189 13.63 -6.88 -7.09
C PHE A 189 13.35 -7.68 -5.82
N GLY A 190 12.42 -7.23 -4.98
CA GLY A 190 11.94 -8.00 -3.84
C GLY A 190 11.25 -9.30 -4.26
N PHE A 191 10.37 -9.27 -5.27
CA PHE A 191 9.76 -10.49 -5.82
C PHE A 191 10.82 -11.45 -6.39
N GLU A 192 11.85 -10.91 -7.06
CA GLU A 192 12.94 -11.70 -7.64
C GLU A 192 13.83 -12.36 -6.57
N HIS A 193 14.31 -11.60 -5.59
CA HIS A 193 15.31 -12.09 -4.63
C HIS A 193 14.72 -12.69 -3.35
N LEU A 194 13.53 -12.24 -2.92
CA LEU A 194 12.89 -12.74 -1.69
C LEU A 194 11.92 -13.88 -1.96
N MET A 195 11.22 -13.85 -3.11
CA MET A 195 10.23 -14.88 -3.48
C MET A 195 10.73 -15.82 -4.57
N GLY A 196 11.95 -15.62 -5.10
CA GLY A 196 12.55 -16.49 -6.11
C GLY A 196 11.85 -16.44 -7.47
N LEU A 197 11.11 -15.36 -7.77
CA LEU A 197 10.37 -15.24 -9.02
C LEU A 197 11.27 -14.72 -10.14
N ALA A 198 11.83 -15.63 -10.94
CA ALA A 198 12.67 -15.27 -12.09
C ALA A 198 11.90 -14.41 -13.12
N PRO A 199 12.50 -13.33 -13.64
CA PRO A 199 11.84 -12.46 -14.61
C PRO A 199 11.92 -13.03 -16.03
N CYS A 200 10.82 -12.94 -16.78
CA CYS A 200 10.82 -13.24 -18.20
C CYS A 200 11.37 -12.06 -19.04
N PRO A 201 11.73 -12.27 -20.32
CA PRO A 201 12.22 -11.21 -21.19
C PRO A 201 11.28 -10.00 -21.32
N LEU A 202 9.95 -10.20 -21.38
CA LEU A 202 8.99 -9.09 -21.37
C LEU A 202 9.02 -8.30 -20.06
N CYS A 203 9.14 -8.97 -18.91
CA CYS A 203 9.27 -8.33 -17.61
C CYS A 203 10.52 -7.45 -17.55
N LEU A 204 11.65 -7.91 -18.08
CA LEU A 204 12.90 -7.13 -18.11
C LEU A 204 12.75 -5.88 -18.96
N ASN A 205 12.11 -5.98 -20.12
CA ASN A 205 11.86 -4.82 -20.98
C ASN A 205 10.96 -3.77 -20.30
N GLN A 206 9.96 -4.21 -19.52
CA GLN A 206 9.10 -3.30 -18.75
C GLN A 206 9.86 -2.49 -17.69
N ARG A 207 10.99 -3.02 -17.17
CA ARG A 207 11.82 -2.30 -16.19
C ARG A 207 12.52 -1.07 -16.78
N ILE A 208 12.82 -1.09 -18.08
CA ILE A 208 13.53 0.00 -18.78
C ILE A 208 12.80 1.33 -18.59
N ALA A 209 11.47 1.34 -18.64
CA ALA A 209 10.68 2.54 -18.42
C ALA A 209 10.97 3.18 -17.06
N PHE A 210 11.10 2.39 -15.99
CA PHE A 210 11.39 2.88 -14.64
C PHE A 210 12.85 3.28 -14.45
N TYR A 211 13.79 2.56 -15.08
CA TYR A 211 15.21 2.95 -15.08
C TYR A 211 15.43 4.31 -15.73
N VAL A 212 14.73 4.60 -16.84
CA VAL A 212 14.79 5.90 -17.52
C VAL A 212 14.00 6.97 -16.75
N ALA A 213 12.84 6.61 -16.19
CA ALA A 213 11.99 7.56 -15.48
C ALA A 213 12.64 8.11 -14.20
N LEU A 214 13.49 7.33 -13.53
CA LEU A 214 14.16 7.75 -12.30
C LEU A 214 15.05 9.00 -12.50
N PRO A 215 16.07 9.01 -13.37
CA PRO A 215 16.87 10.21 -13.64
C PRO A 215 16.07 11.29 -14.36
N LEU A 216 15.17 10.94 -15.29
CA LEU A 216 14.38 11.91 -16.03
C LEU A 216 13.38 12.67 -15.13
N GLY A 217 12.80 12.01 -14.13
CA GLY A 217 11.96 12.61 -13.10
C GLY A 217 12.73 13.59 -12.22
N LEU A 218 13.98 13.27 -11.87
CA LEU A 218 14.87 14.19 -11.12
C LEU A 218 15.25 15.40 -11.97
N ILE A 219 15.55 15.22 -13.25
CA ILE A 219 15.80 16.33 -14.19
C ILE A 219 14.57 17.22 -14.26
N ALA A 220 13.37 16.65 -14.44
CA ALA A 220 12.12 17.39 -14.47
C ALA A 220 11.88 18.17 -13.18
N ALA A 221 12.24 17.59 -12.02
CA ALA A 221 12.12 18.19 -10.71
C ALA A 221 13.05 19.40 -10.52
N LEU A 222 14.35 19.20 -10.77
CA LEU A 222 15.41 20.18 -10.49
C LEU A 222 15.41 21.35 -11.48
N THR A 223 14.94 21.13 -12.71
CA THR A 223 14.89 22.17 -13.74
C THR A 223 13.61 23.02 -13.69
N GLY A 224 12.63 22.64 -12.87
CA GLY A 224 11.30 23.26 -12.84
C GLY A 224 11.27 24.78 -12.62
N THR A 225 12.23 25.33 -11.87
CA THR A 225 12.33 26.78 -11.60
C THR A 225 13.24 27.50 -12.58
N LYS A 226 14.40 26.92 -12.91
CA LYS A 226 15.45 27.56 -13.74
C LYS A 226 15.24 27.39 -15.24
N LYS A 227 14.69 26.26 -15.68
CA LYS A 227 14.49 25.89 -17.09
C LYS A 227 13.12 25.23 -17.29
N PRO A 228 12.02 26.00 -17.25
CA PRO A 228 10.66 25.45 -17.28
C PRO A 228 10.31 24.72 -18.58
N THR A 229 10.91 25.12 -19.71
CA THR A 229 10.75 24.43 -21.00
C THR A 229 11.34 23.01 -20.96
N LEU A 230 12.56 22.87 -20.42
CA LEU A 230 13.20 21.58 -20.22
C LEU A 230 12.41 20.69 -19.26
N SER A 231 11.97 21.25 -18.12
CA SER A 231 11.11 20.53 -17.16
C SER A 231 9.82 20.02 -17.82
N SER A 232 9.15 20.87 -18.62
CA SER A 232 7.94 20.49 -19.34
C SER A 232 8.18 19.42 -20.40
N ALA A 233 9.30 19.51 -21.13
CA ALA A 233 9.70 18.50 -22.11
C ALA A 233 10.00 17.15 -21.44
N SER A 234 10.68 17.16 -20.28
CA SER A 234 10.91 15.96 -19.49
C SER A 234 9.61 15.32 -19.02
N PHE A 235 8.62 16.09 -18.55
CA PHE A 235 7.30 15.55 -18.19
C PHE A 235 6.51 15.01 -19.38
N MET A 236 6.60 15.64 -20.56
CA MET A 236 6.02 15.10 -21.79
C MET A 236 6.65 13.76 -22.18
N LEU A 237 7.99 13.68 -22.15
CA LEU A 237 8.71 12.46 -22.45
C LEU A 237 8.37 11.35 -21.44
N LEU A 238 8.34 11.65 -20.14
CA LEU A 238 7.88 10.71 -19.10
C LEU A 238 6.47 10.20 -19.38
N THR A 239 5.55 11.08 -19.78
CA THR A 239 4.18 10.70 -20.13
C THR A 239 4.17 9.68 -21.27
N LEU A 240 4.94 9.94 -22.34
CA LEU A 240 5.04 9.03 -23.48
C LEU A 240 5.67 7.68 -23.11
N ILE A 241 6.76 7.69 -22.32
CA ILE A 241 7.43 6.49 -21.84
C ILE A 241 6.46 5.63 -21.03
N PHE A 242 5.71 6.23 -20.09
CA PHE A 242 4.77 5.48 -19.26
C PHE A 242 3.54 5.00 -20.03
N LEU A 243 3.04 5.76 -21.01
CA LEU A 243 1.96 5.28 -21.88
C LEU A 243 2.42 4.10 -22.75
N ALA A 244 3.64 4.15 -23.29
CA ALA A 244 4.23 3.05 -24.02
C ALA A 244 4.43 1.82 -23.11
N ASN A 245 4.93 2.01 -21.89
CA ASN A 245 5.09 0.91 -20.92
C ASN A 245 3.75 0.34 -20.45
N ALA A 246 2.72 1.18 -20.33
CA ALA A 246 1.36 0.73 -20.02
C ALA A 246 0.80 -0.13 -21.15
N ALA A 247 0.96 0.28 -22.41
CA ALA A 247 0.57 -0.52 -23.57
C ALA A 247 1.34 -1.84 -23.62
N TYR A 248 2.65 -1.82 -23.35
CA TYR A 248 3.49 -3.02 -23.29
C TYR A 248 3.09 -3.96 -22.14
N GLY A 249 2.74 -3.41 -20.98
CA GLY A 249 2.18 -4.14 -19.84
C GLY A 249 0.82 -4.78 -20.15
N GLY A 250 -0.07 -4.05 -20.82
CA GLY A 250 -1.37 -4.55 -21.26
C GLY A 250 -1.25 -5.66 -22.30
N TYR A 251 -0.31 -5.52 -23.24
CA TYR A 251 0.03 -6.60 -24.18
C TYR A 251 0.52 -7.84 -23.42
N HIS A 252 1.46 -7.69 -22.49
CA HIS A 252 1.97 -8.81 -21.68
C HIS A 252 0.87 -9.51 -20.87
N ALA A 253 0.05 -8.74 -20.14
CA ALA A 253 -1.06 -9.28 -19.36
C ALA A 253 -2.09 -10.02 -20.24
N GLY A 254 -2.32 -9.54 -21.46
CA GLY A 254 -3.20 -10.24 -22.40
C GLY A 254 -2.58 -11.51 -22.99
N ILE A 255 -1.26 -11.63 -23.12
CA ILE A 255 -0.60 -12.91 -23.45
C ILE A 255 -0.86 -13.91 -22.33
N GLU A 256 -0.66 -13.48 -21.08
CA GLU A 256 -0.89 -14.31 -19.89
C GLU A 256 -2.38 -14.70 -19.69
N TRP A 257 -3.30 -13.99 -20.32
CA TRP A 257 -4.73 -14.34 -20.38
C TRP A 257 -5.12 -15.11 -21.65
N GLY A 258 -4.18 -15.34 -22.58
CA GLY A 258 -4.42 -16.08 -23.82
C GLY A 258 -5.18 -15.29 -24.89
N TYR A 259 -5.27 -13.96 -24.79
CA TYR A 259 -5.92 -13.13 -25.82
C TYR A 259 -5.10 -12.98 -27.10
N TRP A 260 -3.77 -13.09 -26.98
CA TRP A 260 -2.85 -12.95 -28.12
C TRP A 260 -1.60 -13.80 -27.92
N PRO A 261 -0.93 -14.22 -29.01
CA PRO A 261 0.30 -14.98 -28.94
C PRO A 261 1.45 -14.11 -28.39
N GLY A 262 2.32 -14.74 -27.60
CA GLY A 262 3.57 -14.12 -27.16
C GLY A 262 4.60 -13.99 -28.28
N PRO A 263 5.58 -13.07 -28.17
CA PRO A 263 6.61 -12.92 -29.18
C PRO A 263 7.56 -14.12 -29.21
N SER A 264 8.21 -14.33 -30.34
CA SER A 264 9.18 -15.41 -30.55
C SER A 264 10.34 -15.39 -29.55
N SER A 265 10.69 -14.21 -29.03
CA SER A 265 11.71 -14.02 -27.98
C SER A 265 11.31 -14.55 -26.60
N CYS A 266 10.07 -14.99 -26.42
CA CYS A 266 9.49 -15.45 -25.17
C CYS A 266 8.97 -16.89 -25.20
N VAL A 267 9.33 -17.64 -26.23
CA VAL A 267 8.94 -19.05 -26.38
C VAL A 267 9.88 -19.91 -25.53
N GLY A 268 9.63 -19.93 -24.22
CA GLY A 268 10.28 -20.86 -23.28
C GLY A 268 9.74 -22.29 -23.39
N GLY A 269 9.57 -22.84 -24.60
CA GLY A 269 8.92 -24.16 -24.71
C GLY A 269 8.75 -24.80 -26.08
N ARG A 270 9.56 -24.46 -27.09
CA ARG A 270 9.73 -25.29 -28.30
C ARG A 270 11.18 -25.21 -28.80
N MET A 271 12.14 -25.57 -27.96
CA MET A 271 13.31 -26.24 -28.52
C MET A 271 12.85 -27.64 -28.86
N GLU A 272 12.93 -28.02 -30.14
CA GLU A 272 12.92 -29.42 -30.51
C GLU A 272 14.16 -30.03 -29.85
N ILE A 273 13.98 -30.65 -28.68
CA ILE A 273 15.07 -31.32 -27.99
C ILE A 273 15.39 -32.54 -28.83
N THR A 274 16.42 -32.41 -29.66
CA THR A 274 16.84 -33.50 -30.53
C THR A 274 17.70 -34.50 -29.78
N ASN A 275 18.46 -34.05 -28.75
CA ASN A 275 19.41 -34.87 -27.99
C ASN A 275 19.45 -34.53 -26.48
N ILE A 276 19.87 -35.50 -25.67
CA ILE A 276 19.94 -35.42 -24.20
C ILE A 276 20.96 -34.36 -23.72
N GLU A 277 22.04 -34.12 -24.46
CA GLU A 277 23.03 -33.09 -24.13
C GLU A 277 22.48 -31.66 -24.25
N GLU A 278 21.52 -31.44 -25.16
CA GLU A 278 20.80 -30.17 -25.31
C GLU A 278 19.81 -29.95 -24.15
N LEU A 279 19.16 -31.02 -23.68
CA LEU A 279 18.31 -31.00 -22.50
C LEU A 279 19.11 -30.69 -21.22
N ILE A 280 20.27 -31.33 -21.03
CA ILE A 280 21.15 -31.07 -19.88
C ILE A 280 21.64 -29.62 -19.90
N LYS A 281 22.05 -29.08 -21.06
CA LYS A 281 22.44 -27.66 -21.18
C LYS A 281 21.31 -26.69 -20.90
N SER A 282 20.06 -27.04 -21.24
CA SER A 282 18.88 -26.21 -20.95
C SER A 282 18.49 -26.24 -19.48
N LEU A 283 18.83 -27.32 -18.77
CA LEU A 283 18.64 -27.47 -17.32
C LEU A 283 19.79 -26.84 -16.51
N GLU A 284 21.01 -26.84 -17.05
CA GLU A 284 22.19 -26.22 -16.42
C GLU A 284 22.24 -24.69 -16.59
N ASN A 285 21.60 -24.13 -17.61
CA ASN A 285 21.66 -22.69 -17.92
C ASN A 285 20.39 -21.89 -17.56
N ASP A 286 19.55 -22.37 -16.64
CA ASP A 286 18.34 -21.67 -16.15
C ASP A 286 17.55 -20.99 -17.27
N ALA A 287 16.99 -21.79 -18.19
CA ALA A 287 16.21 -21.26 -19.30
C ALA A 287 15.18 -20.23 -18.80
N PRO A 288 15.14 -19.01 -19.38
CA PRO A 288 14.32 -17.93 -18.85
C PRO A 288 12.83 -18.31 -18.90
N PRO A 289 12.05 -17.95 -17.87
CA PRO A 289 10.66 -18.38 -17.75
C PRO A 289 9.81 -17.84 -18.91
N SER A 290 8.78 -18.61 -19.26
CA SER A 290 7.79 -18.25 -20.29
C SER A 290 7.11 -16.92 -19.99
N CYS A 291 6.88 -16.12 -21.02
CA CYS A 291 6.12 -14.85 -20.89
C CYS A 291 4.60 -15.06 -20.99
N SER A 292 4.15 -16.31 -21.20
CA SER A 292 2.73 -16.65 -21.32
C SER A 292 2.12 -17.13 -20.00
N GLU A 293 2.95 -17.46 -19.02
CA GLU A 293 2.49 -17.93 -17.72
C GLU A 293 2.80 -16.88 -16.65
N ALA A 294 1.75 -16.42 -15.98
CA ALA A 294 1.91 -15.47 -14.89
C ALA A 294 2.41 -16.21 -13.64
N PRO A 295 3.61 -15.90 -13.10
CA PRO A 295 4.16 -16.58 -11.93
C PRO A 295 3.37 -16.28 -10.65
N TRP A 296 2.64 -15.16 -10.64
CA TRP A 296 1.86 -14.72 -9.50
C TRP A 296 0.67 -13.86 -9.96
N ARG A 297 -0.46 -14.01 -9.26
CA ARG A 297 -1.66 -13.20 -9.45
C ARG A 297 -2.23 -12.75 -8.11
N LEU A 298 -2.73 -11.52 -8.06
CA LEU A 298 -3.51 -10.99 -6.95
C LEU A 298 -4.77 -10.32 -7.50
N PHE A 299 -5.93 -10.66 -6.93
CA PHE A 299 -7.23 -10.24 -7.43
C PHE A 299 -7.42 -10.46 -8.96
N GLY A 300 -6.83 -11.53 -9.50
CA GLY A 300 -6.88 -11.88 -10.92
C GLY A 300 -5.88 -11.16 -11.82
N LEU A 301 -5.18 -10.13 -11.33
CA LEU A 301 -4.15 -9.40 -12.07
C LEU A 301 -2.77 -10.01 -11.85
N SER A 302 -2.02 -10.16 -12.93
CA SER A 302 -0.60 -10.54 -12.88
C SER A 302 0.30 -9.34 -12.55
N LEU A 303 1.57 -9.61 -12.29
CA LEU A 303 2.59 -8.55 -12.14
C LEU A 303 2.65 -7.63 -13.38
N ALA A 304 2.46 -8.17 -14.58
CA ALA A 304 2.38 -7.39 -15.81
C ALA A 304 1.14 -6.46 -15.84
N GLY A 305 -0.01 -6.96 -15.37
CA GLY A 305 -1.23 -6.16 -15.22
C GLY A 305 -1.06 -5.03 -14.19
N TYR A 306 -0.39 -5.31 -13.06
CA TYR A 306 -0.04 -4.27 -12.09
C TYR A 306 0.95 -3.24 -12.67
N ASN A 307 1.92 -3.67 -13.48
CA ASN A 307 2.82 -2.75 -14.19
C ASN A 307 2.05 -1.82 -15.14
N MET A 308 1.06 -2.33 -15.88
CA MET A 308 0.18 -1.51 -16.71
C MET A 308 -0.51 -0.42 -15.90
N LEU A 309 -1.15 -0.79 -14.78
CA LEU A 309 -1.87 0.15 -13.92
C LEU A 309 -0.94 1.19 -13.29
N ALA A 310 0.22 0.76 -12.79
CA ALA A 310 1.22 1.66 -12.21
C ALA A 310 1.75 2.66 -13.25
N SER A 311 2.01 2.19 -14.47
CA SER A 311 2.46 3.02 -15.59
C SER A 311 1.39 4.04 -15.99
N LEU A 312 0.11 3.65 -16.06
CA LEU A 312 -0.99 4.60 -16.30
C LEU A 312 -1.10 5.67 -15.20
N GLY A 313 -0.95 5.27 -13.94
CA GLY A 313 -0.95 6.20 -12.81
C GLY A 313 0.19 7.24 -12.88
N LEU A 314 1.40 6.79 -13.23
CA LEU A 314 2.55 7.68 -13.39
C LEU A 314 2.45 8.56 -14.65
N ALA A 315 1.89 8.05 -15.75
CA ALA A 315 1.58 8.84 -16.94
C ALA A 315 0.57 9.95 -16.65
N LEU A 316 -0.48 9.64 -15.88
CA LEU A 316 -1.45 10.65 -15.43
C LEU A 316 -0.75 11.70 -14.57
N LEU A 317 0.02 11.27 -13.56
CA LEU A 317 0.76 12.18 -12.69
C LEU A 317 1.68 13.11 -13.50
N ALA A 318 2.43 12.59 -14.46
CA ALA A 318 3.31 13.36 -15.33
C ALA A 318 2.57 14.39 -16.20
N SER A 319 1.36 14.05 -16.68
CA SER A 319 0.57 14.87 -17.60
C SER A 319 -0.36 15.89 -16.94
N LEU A 320 -0.63 15.80 -15.63
CA LEU A 320 -1.59 16.66 -14.91
C LEU A 320 -1.49 18.18 -15.22
N PRO A 321 -0.30 18.82 -15.27
CA PRO A 321 -0.20 20.26 -15.57
C PRO A 321 -0.39 20.59 -17.05
N ILE A 322 -0.12 19.63 -17.94
CA ILE A 322 -0.36 19.75 -19.38
C ILE A 322 -1.87 19.75 -19.62
N LEU A 323 -2.58 18.85 -18.97
CA LEU A 323 -4.04 18.70 -19.04
C LEU A 323 -4.76 19.86 -18.34
N TYR A 324 -4.24 20.31 -17.18
CA TYR A 324 -4.83 21.39 -16.38
C TYR A 324 -4.15 22.73 -16.64
N LYS A 325 -3.88 23.05 -17.92
CA LYS A 325 -3.40 24.37 -18.33
C LYS A 325 -4.49 25.39 -18.03
N ARG A 326 -4.53 25.87 -16.79
CA ARG A 326 -5.42 26.94 -16.34
C ARG A 326 -5.18 28.10 -17.28
N HIS A 327 -6.25 28.58 -17.91
CA HIS A 327 -6.37 29.90 -18.51
C HIS A 327 -5.68 30.93 -17.60
N ARG A 328 -4.39 31.17 -17.84
CA ARG A 328 -3.71 32.35 -17.37
C ARG A 328 -4.01 33.37 -18.45
N LYS A 329 -5.23 33.91 -18.41
CA LYS A 329 -5.53 35.14 -19.13
C LYS A 329 -4.55 36.19 -18.60
N SER A 330 -3.91 36.84 -19.57
CA SER A 330 -3.09 38.05 -19.52
C SER A 330 -3.32 38.92 -18.29
#